data_AF-A0A023G2W0-F1
#
_entry.id   AF-A0A023G2W0-F1
#
_cell.length_a   1.000
_cell.length_b   1.000
_cell.length_c   1.000
_cell.angle_alpha   90.00
_cell.angle_beta   90.00
_cell.angle_gamma   90.00
#
_symmetry.space_group_name_H-M   'P 1'
#
loop_
_entity.id
_entity.type
_entity.pdbx_description
1 polymer ?
#
loop_
_entity_poly.entity_id
_entity_poly.type
_entity_poly.pdbx_seq_one_letter_code
_entity_poly.pdbx_strand_id
1 'polypeptide(L)'
;MAAKERFAAAFITLMLMALQSSAEEDSASAGQKVYVDIFKFLNTNDPILSFAITTGSTTPCKVDFYRNTTASGTLFERFYWGLNRLRRREQIYHESLKGEFKNSGTVATEGLNTMYVSKE
;
A
#
# COMPACT_ATOMS: atom_id res chain seq x y z
N MET A 1 13.35 -11.98 17.86
CA MET A 1 12.68 -10.73 17.47
C MET A 1 13.23 -9.59 18.28
N ALA A 2 13.91 -8.67 17.62
CA ALA A 2 14.55 -7.52 18.25
C ALA A 2 13.50 -6.56 18.80
N ALA A 3 13.83 -5.81 19.86
CA ALA A 3 12.91 -4.87 20.51
C ALA A 3 12.26 -3.87 19.53
N LYS A 4 13.00 -3.51 18.46
CA LYS A 4 12.55 -2.61 17.39
C LYS A 4 11.38 -3.18 16.58
N GLU A 5 11.39 -4.48 16.29
CA GLU A 5 10.33 -5.17 15.54
C GLU A 5 9.05 -5.27 16.36
N ARG A 6 9.19 -5.51 17.67
CA ARG A 6 8.06 -5.55 18.62
C ARG A 6 7.39 -4.19 18.77
N PHE A 7 8.19 -3.12 18.79
CA PHE A 7 7.69 -1.75 18.89
C PHE A 7 6.94 -1.33 17.63
N ALA A 8 7.47 -1.66 16.45
CA ALA A 8 6.79 -1.44 15.17
C ALA A 8 5.44 -2.18 15.12
N ALA A 9 5.41 -3.46 15.53
CA ALA A 9 4.18 -4.24 15.58
C ALA A 9 3.15 -3.64 16.55
N ALA A 10 3.57 -3.27 17.77
CA ALA A 10 2.70 -2.64 18.75
C ALA A 10 2.14 -1.30 18.25
N PHE A 11 2.98 -0.49 17.59
CA PHE A 11 2.58 0.80 17.01
C PHE A 11 1.59 0.63 15.86
N ILE A 12 1.81 -0.33 14.96
CA ILE A 12 0.87 -0.67 13.89
C ILE A 12 -0.47 -1.14 14.46
N THR A 13 -0.42 -1.98 15.51
CA THR A 13 -1.64 -2.48 16.17
C THR A 13 -2.43 -1.34 16.82
N LEU A 14 -1.73 -0.42 17.49
CA LEU A 14 -2.32 0.77 18.09
C LEU A 14 -2.93 1.70 17.03
N MET A 15 -2.24 1.93 15.91
CA MET A 15 -2.73 2.68 14.75
C MET A 15 -3.99 2.05 14.16
N LEU A 16 -4.01 0.73 13.98
CA LEU A 16 -5.19 0.01 13.46
C LEU A 16 -6.40 0.13 14.41
N MET A 17 -6.17 0.03 15.73
CA MET A 17 -7.23 0.23 16.73
C MET A 17 -7.74 1.67 16.75
N ALA A 18 -6.85 2.66 16.66
CA ALA A 18 -7.23 4.07 16.60
C ALA A 18 -8.03 4.38 15.33
N LEU A 19 -7.59 3.88 14.16
CA LEU A 19 -8.30 4.10 12.89
C LEU A 19 -9.69 3.43 12.86
N GLN A 20 -9.89 2.29 13.53
CA GLN A 20 -11.21 1.68 13.68
C GLN A 20 -12.09 2.42 14.69
N SER A 21 -11.50 2.98 15.75
CA SER A 21 -12.22 3.75 16.77
C SER A 21 -12.53 5.18 16.35
N SER A 22 -11.76 5.75 15.43
CA SER A 22 -11.91 7.10 14.86
C SER A 22 -12.65 7.09 13.51
N ALA A 23 -13.29 5.97 13.14
CA ALA A 23 -14.23 5.94 12.02
C ALA A 23 -15.55 6.64 12.40
N GLU A 24 -15.44 7.85 12.92
CA GLU A 24 -16.48 8.87 12.86
C GLU A 24 -16.32 9.56 11.49
N GLU A 25 -17.44 9.83 10.83
CA GLU A 25 -17.52 10.34 9.46
C GLU A 25 -16.90 11.73 9.30
N ASP A 26 -15.57 11.86 9.39
CA ASP A 26 -14.87 13.04 8.90
C ASP A 26 -14.78 12.96 7.37
N SER A 27 -15.94 13.24 6.77
CA SER A 27 -16.03 13.76 5.42
C SER A 27 -15.26 15.07 5.36
N ALA A 28 -13.94 14.97 5.14
CA ALA A 28 -13.08 16.12 4.92
C ALA A 28 -13.74 17.05 3.89
N SER A 29 -13.85 18.34 4.24
CA SER A 29 -14.55 19.33 3.41
C SER A 29 -14.06 19.23 1.97
N ALA A 30 -15.00 19.08 1.04
CA ALA A 30 -14.74 19.07 -0.40
C ALA A 30 -14.06 20.39 -0.81
N GLY A 31 -12.72 20.42 -0.83
CA GLY A 31 -12.00 21.65 -1.15
C GLY A 31 -10.53 21.48 -1.46
N GLN A 32 -9.84 20.49 -0.90
CA GLN A 32 -8.42 20.30 -1.18
C GLN A 32 -8.10 18.82 -1.36
N LYS A 33 -8.18 18.34 -2.59
CA LYS A 33 -7.60 17.04 -2.96
C LYS A 33 -6.08 17.18 -2.79
N VAL A 34 -5.55 16.63 -1.70
CA VAL A 34 -4.11 16.47 -1.52
C VAL A 34 -3.70 15.30 -2.38
N TYR A 35 -3.12 15.60 -3.54
CA TYR A 35 -2.61 14.58 -4.43
C TYR A 35 -1.26 14.07 -3.92
N VAL A 36 -1.16 12.76 -3.71
CA VAL A 36 0.08 12.10 -3.32
C VAL A 36 0.82 11.70 -4.58
N ASP A 37 2.03 12.23 -4.74
CA ASP A 37 2.96 11.82 -5.79
C ASP A 37 3.53 10.44 -5.43
N ILE A 38 3.04 9.40 -6.10
CA ILE A 38 3.42 8.00 -5.85
C ILE A 38 4.92 7.79 -6.11
N PHE A 39 5.49 8.44 -7.13
CA PHE A 39 6.91 8.31 -7.41
C PHE A 39 7.74 8.84 -6.23
N LYS A 40 7.39 10.01 -5.69
CA LYS A 40 8.08 10.56 -4.50
C LYS A 40 7.95 9.66 -3.28
N PHE A 41 6.79 9.02 -3.11
CA PHE A 41 6.54 8.12 -1.99
C PHE A 41 7.33 6.81 -2.11
N LEU A 42 7.36 6.20 -3.30
CA LEU A 42 8.01 4.91 -3.55
C LEU A 42 9.53 5.01 -3.72
N ASN A 43 10.06 6.19 -4.04
CA ASN A 43 11.49 6.43 -4.19
C ASN A 43 12.19 6.50 -2.81
N THR A 44 12.15 5.40 -2.07
CA THR A 44 12.81 5.20 -0.77
C THR A 44 13.57 3.88 -0.78
N ASN A 45 14.54 3.75 0.12
CA ASN A 45 15.28 2.50 0.32
C ASN A 45 14.58 1.58 1.34
N ASP A 46 13.57 2.06 2.05
CA ASP A 46 12.89 1.32 3.11
C ASP A 46 11.72 0.46 2.56
N PRO A 47 11.47 -0.73 3.13
CA PRO A 47 10.30 -1.53 2.78
C PRO A 47 8.99 -0.80 3.07
N ILE A 48 8.01 -0.96 2.19
CA ILE A 48 6.70 -0.34 2.33
C ILE A 48 5.67 -1.40 2.73
N LEU A 49 5.09 -1.21 3.91
CA LEU A 49 3.95 -1.99 4.36
C LEU A 49 2.68 -1.28 3.91
N SER A 50 1.82 -1.97 3.15
CA SER A 50 0.55 -1.42 2.71
C SER A 50 -0.61 -2.27 3.19
N PHE A 51 -1.66 -1.59 3.64
CA PHE A 51 -2.88 -2.19 4.15
C PHE A 51 -4.09 -1.45 3.57
N ALA A 52 -5.17 -2.18 3.30
CA ALA A 52 -6.44 -1.58 2.92
C ALA A 52 -7.37 -1.65 4.13
N ILE A 53 -7.82 -0.50 4.63
CA ILE A 53 -8.86 -0.43 5.65
C ILE A 53 -10.20 -0.32 4.94
N THR A 54 -10.89 -1.44 4.80
CA THR A 54 -12.30 -1.46 4.39
C THR A 54 -13.02 -2.40 5.32
N THR A 55 -14.19 -1.99 5.81
CA THR A 55 -14.96 -2.69 6.86
C THR A 55 -15.41 -4.10 6.49
N GLY A 56 -15.27 -4.50 5.21
CA GLY A 56 -15.55 -5.84 4.71
C GLY A 56 -14.40 -6.51 3.95
N SER A 57 -13.20 -5.91 3.92
CA SER A 57 -12.10 -6.53 3.18
C SER A 57 -11.33 -7.52 4.04
N THR A 58 -11.24 -8.74 3.51
CA THR A 58 -10.35 -9.80 4.00
C THR A 58 -8.97 -9.72 3.37
N THR A 59 -8.65 -8.65 2.61
CA THR A 59 -7.33 -8.53 1.98
C THR A 59 -6.26 -8.40 3.05
N PRO A 60 -5.38 -9.39 3.17
CA PRO A 60 -4.36 -9.38 4.20
C PRO A 60 -3.29 -8.33 3.91
N CYS A 61 -2.51 -8.02 4.95
CA CYS A 61 -1.33 -7.18 4.84
C CYS A 61 -0.42 -7.67 3.71
N LYS A 62 0.10 -6.73 2.91
CA LYS A 62 1.10 -7.01 1.88
C LYS A 62 2.36 -6.20 2.14
N VAL A 63 3.49 -6.81 1.87
CA VAL A 63 4.82 -6.20 1.93
C VAL A 63 5.35 -6.13 0.51
N ASP A 64 5.67 -4.92 0.07
CA ASP A 64 6.18 -4.67 -1.28
C ASP A 64 7.65 -4.23 -1.20
N PHE A 65 8.51 -4.91 -1.96
CA PHE A 65 9.94 -4.57 -2.11
C PHE A 65 10.14 -3.92 -3.47
N TYR A 66 10.15 -2.59 -3.49
CA TYR A 66 10.32 -1.80 -4.69
C TYR A 66 11.77 -1.79 -5.17
N ARG A 67 11.95 -1.89 -6.49
CA ARG A 67 13.25 -1.82 -7.17
C ARG A 67 13.12 -1.02 -8.46
N ASN A 68 14.22 -0.38 -8.87
CA ASN A 68 14.31 0.34 -10.15
C ASN A 68 13.19 1.37 -10.36
N THR A 69 12.81 2.09 -9.31
CA THR A 69 11.79 3.14 -9.38
C THR A 69 12.30 4.33 -10.20
N THR A 70 11.53 4.74 -11.18
CA THR A 70 11.80 5.87 -12.08
C THR A 70 10.53 6.69 -12.26
N ALA A 71 10.62 7.84 -12.95
CA ALA A 71 9.44 8.67 -13.21
C ALA A 71 8.35 7.98 -14.06
N SER A 72 8.68 6.91 -14.79
CA SER A 72 7.71 6.17 -15.61
C SER A 72 7.08 4.97 -14.88
N GLY A 73 7.70 4.48 -13.80
CA GLY A 73 7.23 3.29 -13.11
C GLY A 73 8.23 2.68 -12.15
N THR A 74 7.91 1.47 -11.68
CA THR A 74 8.72 0.70 -10.74
C THR A 74 8.54 -0.79 -11.00
N LEU A 75 9.53 -1.58 -10.60
CA LEU A 75 9.37 -3.02 -10.43
C LEU A 75 9.26 -3.30 -8.94
N PHE A 76 8.59 -4.38 -8.55
CA PHE A 76 8.53 -4.77 -7.14
C PHE A 76 8.16 -6.23 -6.95
N GLU A 77 8.67 -6.80 -5.86
CA GLU A 77 8.28 -8.11 -5.37
C GLU A 77 7.22 -7.92 -4.28
N ARG A 78 6.08 -8.58 -4.42
CA ARG A 78 4.98 -8.51 -3.45
C ARG A 78 4.85 -9.82 -2.69
N PHE A 79 4.85 -9.71 -1.37
CA PHE A 79 4.55 -10.80 -0.46
C PHE A 79 3.24 -10.53 0.28
N TYR A 80 2.33 -11.49 0.26
CA TYR A 80 1.04 -11.35 0.94
C TYR A 80 0.55 -12.71 1.42
N TRP A 81 -0.14 -12.71 2.56
CA TRP A 81 -0.89 -13.88 3.00
C TRP A 81 -2.10 -14.08 2.08
N GLY A 82 -2.68 -15.26 2.01
CA GLY A 82 -3.93 -15.41 1.26
C GLY A 82 -4.50 -16.81 1.36
N LEU A 83 -5.81 -16.93 1.14
CA LEU A 83 -6.48 -18.21 1.09
C LEU A 83 -6.36 -18.82 -0.31
N ASN A 84 -5.67 -19.96 -0.40
CA ASN A 84 -5.70 -20.78 -1.60
C ASN A 84 -7.08 -21.43 -1.74
N ARG A 85 -7.92 -20.90 -2.64
CA ARG A 85 -9.29 -21.39 -2.85
C ARG A 85 -9.35 -22.87 -3.28
N LEU A 86 -8.34 -23.36 -4.00
CA LEU A 86 -8.28 -24.74 -4.47
C LEU A 86 -7.95 -25.72 -3.34
N ARG A 87 -7.05 -25.34 -2.43
CA ARG A 87 -6.59 -26.19 -1.32
C ARG A 87 -7.23 -25.88 0.02
N ARG A 88 -8.11 -24.86 0.08
CA ARG A 88 -8.70 -24.28 1.31
C ARG A 88 -7.67 -24.10 2.43
N ARG A 89 -6.47 -23.69 2.06
CA ARG A 89 -5.35 -23.51 2.98
C ARG A 89 -4.77 -22.13 2.78
N GLU A 90 -4.46 -21.48 3.89
CA GLU A 90 -3.77 -20.22 3.86
C GLU A 90 -2.28 -20.42 3.61
N GLN A 91 -1.70 -19.53 2.80
CA GLN A 91 -0.29 -19.57 2.44
C GLN A 91 0.22 -18.16 2.13
N ILE A 92 1.54 -18.01 2.11
CA ILE A 92 2.20 -16.81 1.61
C ILE A 92 2.32 -16.93 0.09
N TYR A 93 1.91 -15.88 -0.61
CA TYR A 93 2.10 -15.68 -2.04
C TYR A 93 3.26 -14.73 -2.28
N HIS A 94 3.91 -14.94 -3.42
CA HIS A 94 5.01 -14.12 -3.92
C HIS A 94 4.77 -13.84 -5.40
N GLU A 95 4.81 -12.56 -5.78
CA GLU A 95 4.59 -12.09 -7.15
C GLU A 95 5.65 -11.06 -7.55
N SER A 96 6.22 -11.21 -8.75
CA SER A 96 7.00 -10.16 -9.42
C SER A 96 6.06 -9.29 -10.25
N LEU A 97 6.07 -7.99 -9.98
CA LEU A 97 5.11 -7.04 -10.51
C LEU A 97 5.79 -5.81 -11.11
N LYS A 98 5.12 -5.23 -12.11
CA LYS A 98 5.46 -3.94 -12.70
C LYS A 98 4.37 -2.93 -12.35
N GLY A 99 4.78 -1.75 -11.91
CA GLY A 99 3.93 -0.58 -11.69
C GLY A 99 4.25 0.51 -12.72
N GLU A 100 3.24 0.98 -13.45
CA GLU A 100 3.36 2.13 -14.35
C GLU A 100 2.70 3.36 -13.76
N PHE A 101 3.45 4.45 -13.65
CA PHE A 101 2.95 5.69 -13.07
C PHE A 101 2.22 6.54 -14.11
N LYS A 102 1.06 7.05 -13.71
CA LYS A 102 0.23 7.95 -14.52
C LYS A 102 -0.29 9.09 -13.66
N ASN A 103 -0.52 10.22 -14.31
CA ASN A 103 -1.42 11.23 -13.78
C ASN A 103 -2.83 10.90 -14.26
N SER A 104 -3.69 10.49 -13.33
CA SER A 104 -5.13 10.40 -13.55
C SER A 104 -5.79 11.65 -12.98
N GLY A 105 -6.01 12.63 -13.84
CA GLY A 105 -6.73 13.85 -13.52
C GLY A 105 -6.40 14.97 -14.50
N THR A 106 -6.92 16.16 -14.25
CA THR A 106 -6.87 17.29 -15.20
C THR A 106 -5.97 18.43 -14.72
N VAL A 107 -5.41 18.35 -13.51
CA VAL A 107 -4.62 19.44 -12.92
C VAL A 107 -3.14 19.05 -12.86
N ALA A 108 -2.25 19.95 -13.28
CA ALA A 108 -0.82 19.68 -13.35
C ALA A 108 -0.18 19.43 -11.96
N THR A 109 -0.79 19.96 -10.89
CA THR A 109 -0.32 19.76 -9.50
C THR A 109 -0.62 18.37 -8.95
N GLU A 110 -1.28 17.51 -9.71
CA GLU A 110 -1.72 16.19 -9.26
C GLU A 110 -0.60 15.15 -9.23
N GLY A 111 0.56 15.47 -9.82
CA GLY A 111 1.71 14.57 -9.85
C GLY A 111 1.38 13.20 -10.47
N LEU A 112 2.18 12.19 -10.14
CA LEU A 112 1.93 10.81 -10.53
C LEU A 112 1.07 10.12 -9.47
N ASN A 113 -0.25 10.31 -9.54
CA ASN A 113 -1.21 9.89 -8.51
C ASN A 113 -1.86 8.51 -8.75
N THR A 114 -1.57 7.86 -9.87
CA THR A 114 -2.07 6.51 -10.18
C THR A 114 -0.94 5.58 -10.58
N MET A 115 -1.03 4.34 -10.10
CA MET A 115 -0.13 3.25 -10.48
C MET A 115 -0.94 2.07 -11.03
N TYR A 116 -0.72 1.74 -12.30
CA TYR A 116 -1.27 0.52 -12.91
C TYR A 116 -0.32 -0.64 -12.64
N VAL A 117 -0.86 -1.73 -12.10
CA VAL A 117 -0.07 -2.90 -11.69
C VAL A 117 -0.38 -4.07 -12.61
N SER A 118 0.67 -4.67 -13.16
CA SER A 118 0.61 -5.93 -13.93
C SER A 118 1.68 -6.90 -13.45
N LYS A 119 1.57 -8.17 -13.87
CA LYS A 119 2.70 -9.09 -13.76
C LYS A 119 3.85 -8.60 -14.64
N GLU A 120 5.07 -8.76 -14.14
CA GLU A 120 6.29 -8.57 -14.93
C GLU A 120 6.43 -9.66 -15.99
#